data_AF-A0A2A2C4D0-F1
#
_entry.id   AF-A0A2A2C4D0-F1
#
_cell.length_a   1.000
_cell.length_b   1.000
_cell.length_c   1.000
_cell.angle_alpha   90.00
_cell.angle_beta   90.00
_cell.angle_gamma   90.00
#
_symmetry.space_group_name_H-M   'P 1'
#
loop_
_entity.id
_entity.type
_entity.pdbx_description
1 polymer ?
#
loop_
_entity_poly.entity_id
_entity_poly.type
_entity_poly.pdbx_seq_one_letter_code
_entity_poly.pdbx_strand_id
1 'polypeptide(L)'
;MIKIDYQALREAAQNAKDLGGIKNYKRGEQAVAEFESLITPHLVLALLDERERNQQYIKRRDQENEDIALTVGKLRVELEAEKQRAKDLFMENARLKSGIAGLIHLGIRYADVDVMKIAGDAQLSTPCTDSIINSIATGIRINGGE
;
A
#
# COMPACT_ATOMS: atom_id res chain seq x y z
N MET A 1 -31.38 14.87 -7.95
CA MET A 1 -30.82 13.70 -8.66
C MET A 1 -31.94 12.69 -8.80
N ILE A 2 -32.27 12.27 -10.02
CA ILE A 2 -33.29 11.23 -10.24
C ILE A 2 -32.75 9.95 -9.59
N LYS A 3 -33.54 9.32 -8.73
CA LYS A 3 -33.19 8.01 -8.16
C LYS A 3 -33.59 6.95 -9.18
N ILE A 4 -32.60 6.46 -9.93
CA ILE A 4 -32.82 5.40 -10.91
C ILE A 4 -32.86 4.07 -10.17
N ASP A 5 -33.93 3.30 -10.38
CA ASP A 5 -33.99 1.91 -9.95
C ASP A 5 -33.33 1.01 -11.01
N TYR A 6 -32.03 0.80 -10.87
CA TYR A 6 -31.25 -0.01 -11.82
C TYR A 6 -31.71 -1.46 -11.87
N GLN A 7 -32.23 -2.00 -10.75
CA GLN A 7 -32.63 -3.39 -10.69
C GLN A 7 -33.95 -3.59 -11.44
N ALA A 8 -34.95 -2.75 -11.18
CA ALA A 8 -36.21 -2.78 -11.90
C ALA A 8 -36.03 -2.51 -13.40
N LEU A 9 -35.17 -1.54 -13.76
CA LEU A 9 -34.85 -1.24 -15.16
C LEU A 9 -34.17 -2.42 -15.86
N ARG A 10 -33.24 -3.10 -15.17
CA ARG A 10 -32.54 -4.27 -15.70
C ARG A 10 -33.47 -5.46 -15.88
N GLU A 11 -34.33 -5.72 -14.91
CA GLU A 11 -35.32 -6.81 -14.98
C GLU A 11 -36.33 -6.57 -16.10
N ALA A 12 -36.87 -5.36 -16.23
CA ALA A 12 -37.76 -5.00 -17.32
C ALA A 12 -37.07 -5.11 -18.70
N ALA A 13 -35.83 -4.63 -18.82
CA ALA A 13 -35.05 -4.76 -20.05
C ALA A 13 -34.81 -6.24 -20.43
N GLN A 14 -34.48 -7.07 -19.44
CA GLN A 14 -34.22 -8.49 -19.65
C GLN A 14 -35.50 -9.24 -20.04
N ASN A 15 -36.62 -8.96 -19.37
CA ASN A 15 -37.93 -9.53 -19.70
C ASN A 15 -38.39 -9.13 -21.11
N ALA A 16 -38.23 -7.87 -21.49
CA ALA A 16 -38.54 -7.38 -22.83
C ALA A 16 -37.66 -8.05 -23.90
N LYS A 17 -36.37 -8.23 -23.62
CA LYS A 17 -35.43 -8.92 -24.50
C LYS A 17 -35.79 -10.40 -24.69
N ASP A 18 -36.15 -11.09 -23.62
CA ASP A 18 -36.37 -12.54 -23.64
C ASP A 18 -37.75 -12.91 -24.22
N LEU A 19 -38.78 -12.11 -23.93
CA LEU A 19 -40.17 -12.40 -24.33
C LEU A 19 -40.63 -11.60 -25.56
N GLY A 20 -40.07 -10.42 -25.81
CA GLY A 20 -40.51 -9.50 -26.86
C GLY A 20 -40.25 -10.00 -28.29
N GLY A 21 -39.29 -10.91 -28.48
CA GLY A 21 -39.03 -11.54 -29.78
C GLY A 21 -40.00 -12.67 -30.15
N ILE A 22 -40.86 -13.11 -29.21
CA ILE A 22 -41.75 -14.25 -29.41
C ILE A 22 -43.05 -13.76 -30.07
N LYS A 23 -43.23 -14.07 -31.35
CA LYS A 23 -44.41 -13.68 -32.13
C LYS A 23 -45.70 -14.28 -31.54
N ASN A 24 -46.78 -13.49 -31.51
CA ASN A 24 -48.11 -13.86 -30.99
C ASN A 24 -48.14 -14.22 -29.49
N TYR A 25 -47.12 -13.83 -28.73
CA TYR A 25 -47.10 -14.04 -27.29
C TYR A 25 -47.54 -12.76 -26.57
N LYS A 26 -48.78 -12.73 -26.07
CA LYS A 26 -49.36 -11.55 -25.38
C LYS A 26 -48.48 -11.02 -24.24
N ARG A 27 -47.79 -11.92 -23.53
CA ARG A 27 -46.88 -11.56 -22.45
C ARG A 27 -45.57 -10.94 -22.96
N GLY A 28 -45.16 -11.25 -24.20
CA GLY A 28 -44.05 -10.59 -24.88
C GLY A 28 -44.36 -9.14 -25.24
N GLU A 29 -45.55 -8.90 -25.80
CA GLU A 29 -46.05 -7.54 -26.08
C GLU A 29 -46.15 -6.70 -24.80
N GLN A 30 -46.65 -7.29 -23.71
CA GLN A 30 -46.71 -6.64 -22.39
C GLN A 30 -45.32 -6.30 -21.85
N ALA A 31 -44.35 -7.23 -21.92
CA ALA A 31 -42.99 -7.00 -21.43
C ALA A 31 -42.29 -5.87 -22.18
N VAL A 32 -42.50 -5.74 -23.50
CA VAL A 32 -41.96 -4.63 -24.30
C VAL A 32 -42.61 -3.31 -23.90
N ALA A 33 -43.94 -3.25 -23.79
CA ALA A 33 -44.67 -2.04 -23.40
C ALA A 33 -44.29 -1.57 -21.98
N GLU A 34 -44.12 -2.50 -21.03
CA GLU A 34 -43.64 -2.20 -19.67
C GLU A 34 -42.27 -1.55 -19.71
N PHE A 35 -41.33 -2.11 -20.48
CA PHE A 35 -40.00 -1.52 -20.63
C PHE A 35 -40.02 -0.14 -21.30
N GLU A 36 -40.76 0.03 -22.41
CA GLU A 36 -40.90 1.31 -23.11
C GLU A 36 -41.47 2.41 -22.20
N SER A 37 -42.39 2.06 -21.29
CA SER A 37 -42.95 3.01 -20.31
C SER A 37 -41.91 3.52 -19.30
N LEU A 38 -40.87 2.72 -19.03
CA LEU A 38 -39.78 3.09 -18.13
C LEU A 38 -38.72 3.95 -18.85
N ILE A 39 -38.50 3.75 -20.15
CA ILE A 39 -37.51 4.49 -20.96
C ILE A 39 -38.02 5.89 -21.32
N THR A 40 -38.04 6.77 -20.32
CA THR A 40 -38.30 8.20 -20.52
C THR A 40 -37.03 8.93 -20.97
N PRO A 41 -37.13 10.05 -21.73
CA PRO A 41 -35.96 10.86 -22.08
C PRO A 41 -35.14 11.30 -20.87
N HIS A 42 -35.80 11.59 -19.74
CA HIS A 42 -35.15 11.95 -18.47
C HIS A 42 -34.29 10.82 -17.90
N LEU A 43 -34.79 9.57 -17.96
CA LEU A 43 -34.04 8.40 -17.51
C LEU A 43 -32.80 8.18 -18.38
N VAL A 44 -32.96 8.30 -19.70
CA VAL A 44 -31.85 8.12 -20.65
C VAL A 44 -30.75 9.17 -20.42
N LEU A 45 -31.12 10.44 -20.25
CA LEU A 45 -30.15 11.49 -19.93
C LEU A 45 -29.45 11.24 -18.60
N ALA A 46 -30.19 10.84 -17.56
CA ALA A 46 -29.59 10.55 -16.25
C ALA A 46 -28.56 9.40 -16.31
N LEU A 47 -28.83 8.36 -17.09
CA LEU A 47 -27.89 7.25 -17.32
C LEU A 47 -26.65 7.68 -18.12
N LEU A 48 -26.82 8.57 -19.12
CA LEU A 48 -25.72 9.12 -19.89
C LEU A 48 -24.82 10.04 -19.04
N ASP A 49 -25.41 10.93 -18.26
CA ASP A 49 -24.70 11.83 -17.35
C ASP A 49 -23.93 11.07 -16.27
N GLU A 50 -24.53 9.99 -15.72
CA GLU A 50 -23.84 9.11 -14.78
C GLU A 50 -22.69 8.35 -15.44
N ARG A 51 -22.91 7.81 -16.64
CA ARG A 51 -21.85 7.14 -17.40
C ARG A 51 -20.68 8.08 -17.67
N GLU A 52 -20.94 9.32 -18.09
CA GLU A 52 -19.90 10.31 -18.33
C GLU A 52 -19.13 10.65 -17.05
N ARG A 53 -19.83 10.91 -15.94
CA ARG A 53 -19.19 11.15 -14.63
C ARG A 53 -18.33 9.97 -14.19
N ASN A 54 -18.79 8.74 -14.39
CA ASN A 54 -18.04 7.53 -14.05
C ASN A 54 -16.79 7.37 -14.93
N GLN A 55 -16.89 7.66 -16.22
CA GLN A 55 -15.73 7.66 -17.12
C GLN A 55 -14.69 8.71 -16.73
N GLN A 56 -15.12 9.92 -16.37
CA GLN A 56 -14.23 10.97 -15.88
C GLN A 56 -13.58 10.57 -14.54
N TYR A 57 -14.32 9.94 -13.64
CA TYR A 57 -13.79 9.43 -12.39
C TYR A 57 -12.69 8.38 -12.61
N ILE A 58 -12.93 7.41 -13.50
CA ILE A 58 -11.95 6.38 -13.84
C ILE A 58 -10.67 7.03 -14.38
N LYS A 59 -10.78 7.96 -15.34
CA LYS A 59 -9.61 8.67 -15.88
C LYS A 59 -8.80 9.39 -14.80
N ARG A 60 -9.45 10.08 -13.86
CA ARG A 60 -8.76 10.75 -12.75
C ARG A 60 -8.07 9.75 -11.83
N ARG A 61 -8.71 8.63 -11.53
CA ARG A 61 -8.14 7.56 -10.69
C ARG A 61 -6.97 6.88 -11.37
N ASP A 62 -7.02 6.67 -12.67
CA ASP A 62 -5.91 6.09 -13.44
C ASP A 62 -4.69 7.03 -13.38
N GLN A 63 -4.90 8.33 -13.58
CA GLN A 63 -3.82 9.32 -13.44
C GLN A 63 -3.23 9.36 -12.02
N GLU A 64 -4.09 9.39 -11.00
CA GLU A 64 -3.65 9.39 -9.60
C GLU A 64 -2.86 8.11 -9.27
N ASN A 65 -3.31 6.95 -9.76
CA ASN A 65 -2.62 5.68 -9.56
C ASN A 65 -1.25 5.66 -10.27
N GLU A 66 -1.13 6.27 -11.44
CA GLU A 66 0.14 6.41 -12.16
C GLU A 66 1.12 7.28 -11.36
N ASP A 67 0.67 8.44 -10.87
CA ASP A 67 1.50 9.35 -10.05
C ASP A 67 1.94 8.67 -8.74
N ILE A 68 1.04 7.89 -8.11
CA ILE A 68 1.37 7.08 -6.93
C ILE A 68 2.41 6.01 -7.29
N ALA A 69 2.25 5.30 -8.40
CA ALA A 69 3.17 4.26 -8.83
C ALA A 69 4.58 4.83 -9.09
N LEU A 70 4.67 6.00 -9.71
CA LEU A 70 5.93 6.71 -9.91
C LEU A 70 6.59 7.11 -8.59
N THR A 71 5.80 7.65 -7.65
CA THR A 71 6.30 8.09 -6.34
C THR A 71 6.79 6.90 -5.50
N VAL A 72 5.99 5.83 -5.43
CA VAL A 72 6.36 4.60 -4.73
C VAL A 72 7.60 3.97 -5.37
N GLY A 73 7.72 4.02 -6.70
CA GLY A 73 8.91 3.57 -7.43
C GLY A 73 10.18 4.30 -6.96
N LYS A 74 10.14 5.64 -6.89
CA LYS A 74 11.27 6.45 -6.41
C LYS A 74 11.64 6.14 -4.96
N LEU A 75 10.65 6.10 -4.07
CA LEU A 75 10.86 5.79 -2.65
C LEU A 75 11.46 4.41 -2.43
N ARG A 76 11.10 3.41 -3.26
CA ARG A 76 11.71 2.07 -3.17
C ARG A 76 13.21 2.10 -3.51
N VAL A 77 13.60 2.86 -4.54
CA VAL A 77 15.00 3.01 -4.92
C VAL A 77 15.78 3.74 -3.83
N GLU A 78 15.24 4.84 -3.32
CA GLU A 78 15.86 5.61 -2.23
C GLU A 78 16.02 4.75 -0.96
N LEU A 79 14.97 4.00 -0.59
CA LEU A 79 15.03 3.10 0.56
C LEU A 79 16.10 2.02 0.41
N GLU A 80 16.25 1.45 -0.78
CA GLU A 80 17.27 0.44 -1.03
C GLU A 80 18.68 1.04 -0.98
N ALA A 81 18.86 2.25 -1.51
CA ALA A 81 20.12 2.98 -1.41
C ALA A 81 20.51 3.28 0.05
N GLU A 82 19.57 3.73 0.88
CA GLU A 82 19.83 3.99 2.31
C GLU A 82 20.12 2.70 3.08
N LYS A 83 19.41 1.60 2.80
CA LYS A 83 19.72 0.29 3.39
C LYS A 83 21.14 -0.16 3.05
N GLN A 84 21.56 0.02 1.80
CA GLN A 84 22.91 -0.34 1.39
C GLN A 84 23.96 0.53 2.10
N ARG A 85 23.75 1.85 2.19
CA ARG A 85 24.67 2.73 2.95
C ARG A 85 24.75 2.36 4.43
N ALA A 86 23.61 2.03 5.05
CA ALA A 86 23.59 1.59 6.45
C ALA A 86 24.39 0.29 6.65
N LYS A 87 24.31 -0.64 5.69
CA LYS A 87 25.12 -1.86 5.69
C LYS A 87 26.61 -1.57 5.55
N ASP A 88 26.98 -0.67 4.63
CA ASP A 88 28.38 -0.29 4.42
C ASP A 88 28.98 0.36 5.68
N LEU A 89 28.25 1.30 6.29
CA LEU A 89 28.65 1.92 7.56
C LEU A 89 28.76 0.91 8.70
N PHE A 90 27.85 -0.07 8.77
CA PHE A 90 27.93 -1.13 9.77
C PHE A 90 29.20 -1.97 9.62
N MET A 91 29.56 -2.35 8.39
CA MET A 91 30.78 -3.11 8.12
C MET A 91 32.04 -2.30 8.44
N GLU A 92 32.06 -1.02 8.08
CA GLU A 92 33.18 -0.13 8.41
C GLU A 92 33.33 0.03 9.93
N ASN A 93 32.23 0.23 10.65
CA ASN A 93 32.24 0.34 12.10
C ASN A 93 32.78 -0.94 12.76
N ALA A 94 32.35 -2.12 12.29
CA ALA A 94 32.86 -3.40 12.75
C ALA A 94 34.38 -3.54 12.50
N ARG A 95 34.86 -3.13 11.31
CA ARG A 95 36.28 -3.12 10.97
C ARG A 95 37.08 -2.18 11.88
N LEU A 96 36.58 -0.97 12.11
CA LEU A 96 37.24 0.02 12.98
C LEU A 96 37.31 -0.49 14.42
N LYS A 97 36.22 -1.05 14.96
CA LYS A 97 36.21 -1.68 16.30
C LYS A 97 37.29 -2.76 16.43
N SER A 98 37.38 -3.65 15.44
CA SER A 98 38.40 -4.71 15.41
C SER A 98 39.83 -4.14 15.33
N GLY A 99 40.06 -3.13 14.47
CA GLY A 99 41.35 -2.46 14.36
C GLY A 99 41.79 -1.78 15.67
N ILE A 100 40.86 -1.07 16.32
CA ILE A 100 41.08 -0.44 17.63
C ILE A 100 41.45 -1.50 18.68
N ALA A 101 40.72 -2.62 18.74
CA ALA A 101 41.03 -3.72 19.66
C ALA A 101 42.44 -4.30 19.43
N GLY A 102 42.85 -4.47 18.17
CA GLY A 102 44.20 -4.93 17.82
C GLY A 102 45.30 -3.97 18.27
N LEU A 103 45.12 -2.65 18.07
CA LEU A 103 46.07 -1.63 18.53
C LEU A 103 46.21 -1.61 20.06
N ILE A 104 45.10 -1.73 20.78
CA ILE A 104 45.09 -1.84 22.25
C ILE A 104 45.87 -3.08 22.70
N HIS A 105 45.66 -4.23 22.05
CA HIS A 105 46.39 -5.47 22.38
C HIS A 105 47.90 -5.34 22.18
N LEU A 106 48.33 -4.58 21.17
CA LEU A 106 49.75 -4.28 20.91
C LEU A 106 50.34 -3.25 21.89
N GLY A 107 49.59 -2.80 22.90
CA GLY A 107 50.06 -1.84 23.90
C GLY A 107 50.15 -0.40 23.39
N ILE A 108 49.63 -0.13 22.18
CA ILE A 108 49.53 1.22 21.63
C ILE A 108 48.32 1.88 22.28
N ARG A 109 48.56 2.56 23.41
CA ARG A 109 47.52 3.36 24.07
C ARG A 109 47.29 4.62 23.26
N TYR A 110 46.02 4.91 22.96
CA TYR A 110 45.64 6.26 22.53
C TYR A 110 46.15 7.25 23.57
N ALA A 111 46.77 8.34 23.15
CA ALA A 111 47.32 9.35 24.05
C ALA A 111 46.23 10.09 24.87
N ASP A 112 44.95 9.73 24.68
CA ASP A 112 43.78 10.41 25.20
C ASP A 112 42.81 9.42 25.88
N VAL A 113 42.44 9.71 27.13
CA VAL A 113 41.56 8.89 27.99
C VAL A 113 40.15 8.79 27.41
N ASP A 114 39.67 9.83 26.74
CA ASP A 114 38.34 9.86 26.16
C ASP A 114 38.22 8.90 24.97
N VAL A 115 39.28 8.77 24.17
CA VAL A 115 39.34 7.80 23.07
C VAL A 115 39.35 6.37 23.58
N MET A 116 40.02 6.13 24.71
CA MET A 116 40.07 4.82 25.36
C MET A 116 38.70 4.39 25.92
N LYS A 117 37.93 5.35 26.44
CA LYS A 117 36.56 5.14 26.91
C LYS A 117 35.59 4.86 25.75
N ILE A 118 35.66 5.64 24.68
CA ILE A 118 34.84 5.43 23.46
C ILE A 118 35.15 4.07 22.81
N ALA A 119 36.43 3.64 22.80
CA ALA A 119 36.82 2.32 22.32
C ALA A 119 36.21 1.17 23.16
N GLY A 120 36.19 1.32 24.48
CA GLY A 120 35.52 0.37 25.39
C GLY A 120 34.00 0.33 25.18
N ASP A 121 33.36 1.48 25.08
CA ASP A 121 31.92 1.59 24.84
C ASP A 121 31.54 1.02 23.45
N ALA A 122 32.39 1.20 22.45
CA ALA A 122 32.23 0.61 21.13
C ALA A 122 32.31 -0.94 21.19
N GLN A 123 33.19 -1.54 21.99
CA GLN A 123 33.23 -3.00 22.19
C GLN A 123 31.94 -3.53 22.87
N LEU A 124 31.38 -2.77 23.81
CA LEU A 124 30.16 -3.12 24.56
C LEU A 124 28.85 -2.80 23.82
N SER A 125 28.89 -2.07 22.72
CA SER A 125 27.69 -1.76 21.92
C SER A 125 27.17 -2.98 21.12
N THR A 126 27.97 -4.02 20.92
CA THR A 126 27.59 -5.28 20.25
C THR A 126 26.75 -6.28 21.09
N PRO A 127 26.97 -6.47 22.42
CA PRO A 127 26.10 -7.33 23.23
C PRO A 127 24.67 -6.80 23.43
N CYS A 128 24.40 -5.51 23.15
CA CYS A 128 23.05 -4.96 23.23
C CYS A 128 22.12 -5.61 22.18
N THR A 129 22.59 -5.86 20.96
CA THR A 129 21.77 -6.48 19.91
C THR A 129 21.47 -7.95 20.23
N ASP A 130 22.46 -8.70 20.73
CA ASP A 130 22.27 -10.10 21.14
C ASP A 130 21.39 -10.22 22.39
N SER A 131 21.51 -9.29 23.34
CA SER A 131 20.63 -9.23 24.51
C SER A 131 19.20 -8.86 24.12
N ILE A 132 19.00 -7.91 23.20
CA ILE A 132 17.68 -7.54 22.68
C ILE A 132 17.07 -8.71 21.87
N ILE A 133 17.85 -9.36 21.01
CA ILE A 133 17.41 -10.56 20.26
C ILE A 133 17.05 -11.70 21.21
N ASN A 134 17.84 -11.94 22.27
CA ASN A 134 17.51 -12.93 23.29
C ASN A 134 16.26 -12.55 24.10
N SER A 135 16.07 -11.29 24.46
CA SER A 135 14.86 -10.82 25.16
C SER A 135 13.60 -10.94 24.29
N ILE A 136 13.72 -10.73 22.98
CA ILE A 136 12.63 -10.94 22.01
C ILE A 136 12.37 -12.45 21.81
N ALA A 137 13.42 -13.26 21.66
CA ALA A 137 13.32 -14.71 21.47
C ALA A 137 12.78 -15.46 22.70
N THR A 138 13.04 -14.93 23.91
CA THR A 138 12.52 -15.48 25.18
C THR A 138 11.14 -14.96 25.56
N GLY A 139 10.51 -14.10 24.73
CA GLY A 139 9.09 -13.77 24.84
C GLY A 139 8.72 -12.89 26.04
N ILE A 140 9.58 -11.96 26.46
CA ILE A 140 9.27 -11.08 27.60
C ILE A 140 8.29 -9.99 27.15
N ARG A 141 7.00 -10.16 27.52
CA ARG A 141 6.03 -9.06 27.64
C ARG A 141 6.63 -8.00 28.58
N ILE A 142 6.90 -6.82 28.04
CA ILE A 142 7.24 -5.65 28.84
C ILE A 142 5.93 -5.17 29.48
N ASN A 143 5.63 -5.67 30.69
CA ASN A 143 4.65 -5.03 31.56
C ASN A 143 5.33 -3.80 32.18
N GLY A 144 4.82 -2.62 31.86
CA GLY A 144 5.20 -1.37 32.51
C GLY A 144 4.47 -1.15 33.84
N GLY A 145 5.07 -0.30 34.68
CA GLY A 145 4.58 0.19 35.98
C GLY A 145 5.07 -0.67 37.15
N GLU A 146 5.67 -0.16 38.22
CA GLU A 146 5.86 1.20 38.76
C GLU A 146 7.30 1.36 39.28
#